data_AF-A0A095YS85-F1
#
_entry.id   AF-A0A095YS85-F1
#
_cell.length_a   1.000
_cell.length_b   1.000
_cell.length_c   1.000
_cell.angle_alpha   90.00
_cell.angle_beta   90.00
_cell.angle_gamma   90.00
#
_symmetry.space_group_name_H-M   'P 1'
#
loop_
_entity.id
_entity.type
_entity.pdbx_description
1 polymer ?
#
loop_
_entity_poly.entity_id
_entity_poly.type
_entity_poly.pdbx_seq_one_letter_code
_entity_poly.pdbx_strand_id
1 'polypeptide(L)'
;MNTLVTILLVCAALIVVVVGLHLFVTGLLVRNQAVRPPLGLYLRDIPVGSHAWNAGHQAVWVLLFMGGVLGTAQGIAVIAMAFMHSAGSTSTSLIFLVMGALTVGVLGWNARAGATQVALATIEEDQSSADEA
;
A
#
# COMPACT_ATOMS: atom_id res chain seq x y z
N MET A 1 28.01 -4.27 14.05
CA MET A 1 26.91 -3.27 14.05
C MET A 1 26.62 -2.87 15.49
N ASN A 2 26.58 -1.56 15.81
CA ASN A 2 26.23 -1.10 17.16
C ASN A 2 24.77 -1.49 17.47
N THR A 3 24.50 -1.96 18.69
CA THR A 3 23.17 -2.37 19.18
C THR A 3 22.10 -1.32 18.90
N LEU A 4 22.44 -0.03 19.04
CA LEU A 4 21.52 1.08 18.73
C LEU A 4 21.10 1.11 17.26
N VAL A 5 22.04 0.86 16.33
CA VAL A 5 21.75 0.84 14.89
C VAL A 5 20.86 -0.36 14.54
N THR A 6 21.11 -1.51 15.16
CA THR A 6 20.25 -2.69 15.01
C THR A 6 18.83 -2.40 15.47
N ILE A 7 18.67 -1.79 16.65
CA ILE A 7 17.34 -1.43 17.18
C ILE A 7 16.62 -0.47 16.22
N LEU A 8 17.31 0.57 15.73
CA LEU A 8 16.71 1.55 14.82
C LEU A 8 16.29 0.91 13.48
N LEU A 9 17.14 0.06 12.91
CA LEU A 9 16.81 -0.68 11.68
C LEU A 9 15.60 -1.60 11.87
N VAL A 10 15.55 -2.34 12.98
CA VAL A 10 14.42 -3.23 13.28
C VAL A 10 13.15 -2.42 13.49
N CYS A 11 13.18 -1.32 14.23
CA CYS A 11 12.02 -0.44 14.40
C CYS A 11 11.53 0.12 13.06
N ALA A 12 12.43 0.63 12.23
CA ALA A 12 12.06 1.16 10.91
C ALA A 12 11.51 0.05 9.99
N ALA A 13 12.11 -1.14 10.01
CA ALA A 13 11.64 -2.28 9.24
C ALA A 13 10.25 -2.76 9.71
N LEU A 14 9.98 -2.75 11.02
CA LEU A 14 8.65 -3.06 11.56
C LEU A 14 7.60 -2.07 11.07
N ILE A 15 7.93 -0.78 10.95
CA ILE A 15 7.02 0.21 10.34
C ILE A 15 6.70 -0.19 8.90
N VAL A 16 7.72 -0.52 8.10
CA VAL A 16 7.52 -0.97 6.71
C VAL A 16 6.67 -2.25 6.66
N VAL A 17 6.89 -3.21 7.57
CA VAL A 17 6.08 -4.43 7.68
C VAL A 17 4.62 -4.11 7.98
N VAL A 18 4.36 -3.23 8.95
CA VAL A 18 2.98 -2.86 9.35
C VAL A 18 2.27 -2.14 8.20
N VAL A 19 2.94 -1.20 7.55
CA VAL A 19 2.37 -0.47 6.40
C VAL A 19 2.16 -1.42 5.21
N GLY A 20 3.11 -2.31 4.92
CA GLY A 20 2.96 -3.33 3.88
C GLY A 20 1.80 -4.28 4.18
N LEU A 21 1.67 -4.74 5.41
CA LEU A 21 0.57 -5.62 5.83
C LEU A 21 -0.77 -4.89 5.71
N HIS A 22 -0.82 -3.60 6.06
CA HIS A 22 -2.01 -2.79 5.86
C HIS A 22 -2.42 -2.73 4.38
N LEU A 23 -1.49 -2.42 3.47
CA LEU A 23 -1.76 -2.42 2.03
C LEU A 23 -2.21 -3.79 1.51
N PHE A 24 -1.58 -4.86 1.98
CA PHE A 24 -1.90 -6.23 1.64
C PHE A 24 -3.34 -6.59 2.04
N VAL A 25 -3.70 -6.32 3.29
CA VAL A 25 -5.05 -6.57 3.82
C VAL A 25 -6.06 -5.71 3.08
N THR A 26 -5.78 -4.44 2.83
CA THR A 26 -6.66 -3.59 2.02
C THR A 26 -6.84 -4.15 0.61
N GLY A 27 -5.77 -4.58 -0.07
CA GLY A 27 -5.86 -5.20 -1.39
C GLY A 27 -6.71 -6.47 -1.42
N LEU A 28 -6.62 -7.33 -0.39
CA LEU A 28 -7.47 -8.50 -0.22
C LEU A 28 -8.95 -8.12 -0.01
N LEU A 29 -9.20 -7.12 0.84
CA LEU A 29 -10.56 -6.65 1.11
C LEU A 29 -11.19 -6.02 -0.13
N VAL A 30 -10.42 -5.25 -0.90
CA VAL A 30 -10.82 -4.70 -2.20
C VAL A 30 -11.25 -5.82 -3.13
N ARG A 31 -10.38 -6.81 -3.35
CA ARG A 31 -10.66 -7.94 -4.24
C ARG A 31 -11.97 -8.65 -3.89
N ASN A 32 -12.24 -8.79 -2.60
CA ASN A 32 -13.43 -9.47 -2.08
C ASN A 32 -14.65 -8.56 -1.93
N GLN A 33 -14.59 -7.32 -2.44
CA GLN A 33 -15.65 -6.31 -2.29
C GLN A 33 -16.08 -6.07 -0.82
N ALA A 34 -15.15 -6.31 0.10
CA ALA A 34 -15.37 -6.26 1.54
C ALA A 34 -14.75 -5.01 2.20
N VAL A 35 -14.29 -4.05 1.39
CA VAL A 35 -13.70 -2.80 1.91
C VAL A 35 -14.75 -2.06 2.70
N ARG A 36 -14.45 -1.82 3.97
CA ARG A 36 -15.22 -0.94 4.83
C ARG A 36 -14.29 0.12 5.42
N PRO A 37 -14.76 1.36 5.60
CA PRO A 37 -14.01 2.32 6.41
C PRO A 37 -13.75 1.71 7.80
N PRO A 38 -12.53 1.86 8.36
CA PRO A 38 -11.46 2.78 7.95
C PRO A 38 -10.38 2.18 7.02
N LEU A 39 -10.49 0.92 6.57
CA LEU A 39 -9.41 0.26 5.83
C LEU A 39 -9.34 0.60 4.32
N GLY A 40 -10.34 1.32 3.80
CA GLY A 40 -10.37 1.79 2.41
C GLY A 40 -9.46 2.99 2.16
N LEU A 41 -9.02 3.14 0.91
CA LEU A 41 -8.38 4.37 0.45
C LEU A 41 -9.37 5.53 0.62
N TYR A 42 -8.91 6.61 1.25
CA TYR A 42 -9.68 7.84 1.30
C TYR A 42 -9.62 8.50 -0.08
N LEU A 43 -10.75 8.50 -0.79
CA LEU A 43 -10.93 9.27 -2.02
C LEU A 43 -11.61 10.58 -1.66
N ARG A 44 -10.99 11.69 -2.03
CA ARG A 44 -11.54 13.02 -1.76
C ARG A 44 -12.78 13.21 -2.65
N ASP A 45 -13.85 13.73 -2.05
CA ASP A 45 -15.09 14.12 -2.76
C ASP A 45 -15.88 12.95 -3.39
N ILE A 46 -15.58 11.69 -3.02
CA ILE A 46 -16.29 10.51 -3.50
C ILE A 46 -16.99 9.82 -2.32
N PRO A 47 -18.34 9.66 -2.33
CA PRO A 47 -19.07 9.05 -1.24
C PRO A 47 -18.63 7.60 -1.00
N VAL A 48 -18.30 7.27 0.24
CA VAL A 48 -17.94 5.90 0.64
C VAL A 48 -19.12 4.96 0.39
N GLY A 49 -18.85 3.84 -0.29
CA GLY A 49 -19.88 2.86 -0.64
C GLY A 49 -20.69 3.17 -1.91
N SER A 50 -20.40 4.29 -2.60
CA SER A 50 -20.93 4.53 -3.94
C SER A 50 -20.38 3.53 -4.97
N HIS A 51 -21.08 3.39 -6.11
CA HIS A 51 -20.63 2.58 -7.23
C HIS A 51 -19.22 3.00 -7.71
N ALA A 52 -19.01 4.31 -7.90
CA ALA A 52 -17.72 4.90 -8.25
C ALA A 52 -16.62 4.60 -7.22
N TRP A 53 -16.93 4.67 -5.91
CA TRP A 53 -15.97 4.34 -4.86
C TRP A 53 -15.54 2.87 -4.90
N ASN A 54 -16.48 1.94 -5.13
CA ASN A 54 -16.20 0.51 -5.27
C ASN A 54 -15.41 0.21 -6.55
N ALA A 55 -15.76 0.83 -7.68
CA ALA A 55 -15.07 0.68 -8.95
C ALA A 55 -13.61 1.16 -8.87
N GLY A 56 -13.39 2.35 -8.30
CA GLY A 56 -12.06 2.89 -8.10
C GLY A 56 -11.18 2.02 -7.21
N HIS A 57 -11.73 1.52 -6.10
CA HIS A 57 -11.03 0.56 -5.26
C HIS A 57 -10.70 -0.72 -6.03
N GLN A 58 -11.70 -1.31 -6.69
CA GLN A 58 -11.54 -2.56 -7.42
C GLN A 58 -10.49 -2.45 -8.52
N ALA A 59 -10.30 -1.31 -9.16
CA ALA A 59 -9.27 -1.15 -10.18
C ALA A 59 -7.84 -1.23 -9.65
N VAL A 60 -7.61 -0.87 -8.37
CA VAL A 60 -6.26 -0.76 -7.79
C VAL A 60 -5.90 -1.90 -6.82
N TRP A 61 -6.74 -2.92 -6.70
CA TRP A 61 -6.55 -4.02 -5.76
C TRP A 61 -5.19 -4.71 -5.90
N VAL A 62 -4.72 -4.91 -7.14
CA VAL A 62 -3.43 -5.54 -7.44
C VAL A 62 -2.27 -4.69 -6.95
N LEU A 63 -2.33 -3.36 -7.13
CA LEU A 63 -1.29 -2.44 -6.68
C LEU A 63 -1.17 -2.46 -5.15
N LEU A 64 -2.30 -2.46 -4.45
CA LEU A 64 -2.35 -2.56 -3.00
C LEU A 64 -1.82 -3.90 -2.51
N PHE A 65 -2.28 -5.00 -3.12
CA PHE A 65 -1.88 -6.35 -2.76
C PHE A 65 -0.38 -6.56 -2.99
N MET A 66 0.13 -6.27 -4.20
CA MET A 66 1.54 -6.50 -4.54
C MET A 66 2.46 -5.53 -3.81
N GLY A 67 2.07 -4.27 -3.64
CA GLY A 67 2.82 -3.32 -2.84
C GLY A 67 2.92 -3.73 -1.38
N GLY A 68 1.84 -4.31 -0.84
CA GLY A 68 1.85 -4.91 0.49
C GLY A 68 2.78 -6.11 0.61
N VAL A 69 2.69 -7.08 -0.30
CA VAL A 69 3.59 -8.26 -0.32
C VAL A 69 5.06 -7.84 -0.39
N LEU A 70 5.41 -6.98 -1.35
CA LEU A 70 6.78 -6.55 -1.56
C LEU A 70 7.32 -5.76 -0.36
N GLY A 71 6.53 -4.80 0.16
CA GLY A 71 6.90 -4.01 1.33
C GLY A 71 7.11 -4.87 2.58
N THR A 72 6.18 -5.80 2.87
CA THR A 72 6.32 -6.72 4.00
C THR A 72 7.53 -7.65 3.83
N ALA A 73 7.75 -8.20 2.64
CA ALA A 73 8.91 -9.06 2.37
C ALA A 73 10.24 -8.31 2.56
N GLN A 74 10.33 -7.07 2.07
CA GLN A 74 11.51 -6.21 2.24
C GLN A 74 11.74 -5.88 3.72
N GLY A 75 10.69 -5.53 4.47
CA GLY A 75 10.80 -5.28 5.91
C GLY A 75 11.28 -6.51 6.69
N ILE A 76 10.74 -7.70 6.38
CA ILE A 76 11.20 -8.97 6.99
C ILE A 76 12.67 -9.24 6.63
N ALA A 77 13.07 -8.98 5.38
CA ALA A 77 14.47 -9.15 4.96
C ALA A 77 15.42 -8.24 5.74
N VAL A 78 15.04 -6.98 6.01
CA VAL A 78 15.82 -6.06 6.86
C VAL A 78 15.96 -6.58 8.28
N ILE A 79 14.86 -7.08 8.87
CA ILE A 79 14.88 -7.66 10.22
C ILE A 79 15.83 -8.86 10.27
N ALA A 80 15.72 -9.78 9.31
CA ALA A 80 16.59 -10.96 9.24
C ALA A 80 18.08 -10.55 9.11
N MET A 81 18.39 -9.63 8.19
CA MET A 81 19.76 -9.13 8.00
C MET A 81 20.31 -8.41 9.23
N ALA A 82 19.46 -7.71 9.98
CA ALA A 82 19.84 -7.04 11.22
C ALA A 82 20.36 -8.02 12.28
N PHE A 83 19.82 -9.25 12.31
CA PHE A 83 20.23 -10.31 13.25
C PHE A 83 21.40 -11.17 12.74
N MET A 84 21.64 -11.27 11.43
CA MET A 84 22.69 -12.11 10.86
C MET A 84 24.14 -11.57 11.03
N HIS A 85 24.32 -10.40 11.66
CA HIS A 85 25.61 -9.77 12.03
C HIS A 85 26.79 -10.01 11.07
N SER A 86 26.60 -9.79 9.77
CA SER A 86 27.64 -9.89 8.75
C SER A 86 28.28 -8.51 8.46
N ALA A 87 29.59 -8.51 8.14
CA ALA A 87 30.28 -7.32 7.68
C ALA A 87 29.68 -6.82 6.35
N GLY A 88 29.10 -5.62 6.35
CA GLY A 88 28.36 -5.04 5.21
C GLY A 88 26.84 -5.08 5.33
N SER A 89 26.29 -5.82 6.30
CA SER A 89 24.84 -5.95 6.52
C SER A 89 24.11 -4.61 6.69
N THR A 90 24.74 -3.60 7.31
CA THR A 90 24.12 -2.29 7.52
C THR A 90 23.76 -1.58 6.22
N SER A 91 24.64 -1.61 5.21
CA SER A 91 24.41 -0.94 3.93
C SER A 91 23.30 -1.62 3.14
N THR A 92 23.35 -2.95 3.04
CA THR A 92 22.29 -3.74 2.38
C THR A 92 20.95 -3.59 3.10
N SER A 93 20.93 -3.63 4.43
CA SER A 93 19.73 -3.41 5.24
C SER A 93 19.12 -2.04 5.01
N LEU A 94 19.95 -1.00 4.91
CA LEU A 94 19.49 0.36 4.62
C LEU A 94 18.87 0.47 3.22
N ILE A 95 19.50 -0.13 2.21
CA ILE A 95 18.97 -0.17 0.83
C ILE A 95 17.61 -0.86 0.81
N PHE A 96 17.50 -2.04 1.43
CA PHE A 96 16.22 -2.76 1.52
C PHE A 96 15.17 -1.98 2.30
N LEU A 97 15.54 -1.28 3.37
CA LEU A 97 14.63 -0.44 4.14
C LEU A 97 14.08 0.71 3.29
N VAL A 98 14.95 1.41 2.58
CA VAL A 98 14.56 2.53 1.69
C VAL A 98 13.70 2.01 0.55
N MET A 99 14.07 0.89 -0.08
CA MET A 99 13.27 0.28 -1.14
C MET A 99 11.91 -0.21 -0.61
N GLY A 100 11.87 -0.76 0.61
CA GLY A 100 10.67 -1.08 1.36
C GLY A 100 9.74 0.11 1.51
N ALA A 101 10.26 1.19 2.10
CA ALA A 101 9.52 2.42 2.33
C ALA A 101 9.03 3.06 1.02
N LEU A 102 9.88 3.10 -0.02
CA LEU A 102 9.49 3.59 -1.33
C LEU A 102 8.43 2.71 -1.97
N THR A 103 8.54 1.39 -1.88
CA THR A 103 7.56 0.46 -2.44
C THR A 103 6.19 0.70 -1.83
N VAL A 104 6.07 0.70 -0.50
CA VAL A 104 4.77 0.91 0.16
C VAL A 104 4.24 2.34 -0.04
N GLY A 105 5.13 3.35 0.00
CA GLY A 105 4.75 4.74 -0.16
C GLY A 105 4.29 5.08 -1.57
N VAL A 106 5.09 4.71 -2.58
CA VAL A 106 4.83 5.00 -3.99
C VAL A 106 3.65 4.19 -4.51
N LEU A 107 3.55 2.88 -4.21
CA LEU A 107 2.39 2.10 -4.65
C LEU A 107 1.11 2.54 -3.92
N GLY A 108 1.19 2.87 -2.63
CA GLY A 108 0.06 3.43 -1.89
C GLY A 108 -0.43 4.75 -2.48
N TRP A 109 0.50 5.63 -2.88
CA TRP A 109 0.18 6.89 -3.55
C TRP A 109 -0.46 6.65 -4.93
N ASN A 110 0.15 5.82 -5.77
CA ASN A 110 -0.39 5.49 -7.10
C ASN A 110 -1.74 4.80 -7.02
N ALA A 111 -1.96 3.93 -6.03
CA ALA A 111 -3.26 3.31 -5.81
C ALA A 111 -4.35 4.34 -5.46
N ARG A 112 -4.03 5.37 -4.65
CA ARG A 112 -4.97 6.47 -4.37
C ARG A 112 -5.26 7.30 -5.62
N ALA A 113 -4.22 7.67 -6.36
CA ALA A 113 -4.38 8.44 -7.59
C ALA A 113 -5.21 7.68 -8.64
N GLY A 114 -4.86 6.41 -8.88
CA GLY A 114 -5.56 5.54 -9.83
C GLY A 114 -7.01 5.28 -9.42
N ALA A 115 -7.27 5.01 -8.14
CA ALA A 115 -8.64 4.82 -7.66
C ALA A 115 -9.48 6.09 -7.85
N THR A 116 -8.88 7.27 -7.67
CA THR A 116 -9.57 8.55 -7.88
C THR A 116 -9.89 8.78 -9.34
N GLN A 117 -8.95 8.52 -10.25
CA GLN A 117 -9.19 8.66 -11.69
C GLN A 117 -10.30 7.74 -12.19
N VAL A 118 -10.27 6.47 -11.77
CA VAL A 118 -11.31 5.50 -12.15
C VAL A 118 -12.67 5.91 -11.59
N ALA A 119 -12.72 6.31 -10.33
CA ALA A 119 -13.98 6.71 -9.72
C ALA A 119 -14.57 7.97 -10.37
N LEU A 120 -13.75 8.94 -10.77
CA LEU A 120 -14.21 10.11 -11.54
C LEU A 120 -14.74 9.72 -12.91
N ALA A 121 -14.05 8.82 -13.63
CA ALA A 121 -14.51 8.33 -14.93
C ALA A 121 -15.86 7.61 -14.82
N THR A 122 -16.08 6.84 -13.74
CA THR A 122 -17.37 6.19 -13.48
C THR A 122 -18.49 7.21 -13.23
N ILE A 123 -18.20 8.31 -12.53
CA ILE A 123 -19.20 9.38 -12.31
C ILE A 123 -19.57 10.07 -13.62
N GLU A 124 -18.58 10.35 -14.48
CA GLU A 124 -18.81 10.97 -15.79
C GLU A 124 -19.65 10.07 -16.72
N GLU A 125 -19.37 8.76 -16.73
CA GLU A 125 -20.16 7.77 -17.46
C GLU A 125 -21.61 7.70 -16.95
N ASP A 126 -21.81 7.64 -15.64
CA ASP A 126 -23.14 7.63 -15.02
C ASP A 126 -23.94 8.89 -15.37
N GLN A 127 -23.31 10.08 -15.38
CA GLN A 127 -23.97 11.34 -15.77
C GLN A 127 -24.35 11.38 -17.26
N SER A 128 -23.43 10.98 -18.14
CA SER A 128 -23.71 10.93 -19.58
C SER A 128 -24.89 10.00 -19.90
N SER A 129 -25.00 8.88 -19.20
CA SER A 129 -26.12 7.94 -19.39
C SER A 129 -27.47 8.49 -18.92
N ALA A 130 -27.45 9.39 -17.93
CA ALA A 130 -28.66 10.02 -17.40
C ALA A 130 -29.19 11.14 -18.30
N ASP A 131 -28.30 11.84 -19.02
CA ASP A 131 -28.66 12.91 -19.95
C ASP A 131 -29.25 12.37 -21.27
N GLU A 132 -28.97 11.12 -21.63
CA GLU A 132 -29.49 10.46 -22.84
C GLU A 132 -30.85 9.74 -22.63
N ALA A 133 -31.32 9.62 -21.39
CA ALA A 133 -32.53 8.88 -21.00
C ALA A 133 -33.78 9.78 -20.83
#